data_AF-A0A497CID4-F1
#
_entry.id   AF-A0A497CID4-F1
#
_cell.length_a   1.000
_cell.length_b   1.000
_cell.length_c   1.000
_cell.angle_alpha   90.00
_cell.angle_beta   90.00
_cell.angle_gamma   90.00
#
_symmetry.space_group_name_H-M   'P 1'
#
loop_
_entity.id
_entity.type
_entity.pdbx_description
1 polymer ?
#
loop_
_entity_poly.entity_id
_entity_poly.type
_entity_poly.pdbx_seq_one_letter_code
_entity_poly.pdbx_strand_id
1 'polypeptide(L)'
;MKKNIIFLFGICLFFVSCQIENLEEEVSLSSVSSLEHKKADNNTGCIPDIEGLELNLPDVVSAQTTAKPGDNSYFTLDILDSNLAGVNIPAWCADVDLSLGIEGPFDFAVYSTYEELPVGKFENPDNFDLVNWILNQSFIGSVSPSGGNYTFGHVQWAIWELIDDVNCVNCIYLSDPTGEWNNDPENVTKGQEIVQAAIDNGDGFVPQCGEQIAIVLIPEGKQSIIITVEVPTLECNECKGKITELELEYNGPATANIVVKGKGKKKQTPIIFEGTVNPGESFTIYGYDKKGTLGTEIKIFVDGSINAKIHTSCSDPDVGPGYIKGYFTVIRGASREGGELCPSDNPGGDDCGDCKGKITELELQYNGPATADIIVKGKGKKKQGAPIIFEGTVNPGESFTIYGYDKKGTLGTEIKIFVDGSINAKIHTSCSDPDVGPGYTKGYFTVIRGASREGGELCPSDAPPAGNECDCKGKIVKMTVVYDGPAGAEVIVTGQKGGSETISGVNPGDELTVELGNVGVWWYYSVNGTREASIHTSCSDDILGNVNAHKSTFGDLGSYPDPVENDNNGTFLVKSHTDENGNTCSIEDEDTGGGVR
;
A
#
# COMPACT_ATOMS: atom_id res chain seq x y z
N MET A 1 8.14 101.95 8.88
CA MET A 1 6.89 101.26 9.24
C MET A 1 7.02 99.81 8.81
N LYS A 2 6.68 98.87 9.71
CA LYS A 2 6.40 97.42 9.60
C LYS A 2 6.51 96.79 8.18
N LYS A 3 7.08 95.61 7.93
CA LYS A 3 7.37 94.41 8.75
C LYS A 3 8.19 93.39 7.90
N ASN A 4 9.07 92.65 8.58
CA ASN A 4 9.76 91.36 8.38
C ASN A 4 9.58 90.59 7.04
N ILE A 5 10.63 90.16 6.30
CA ILE A 5 11.81 89.29 6.58
C ILE A 5 11.46 87.79 6.59
N ILE A 6 11.69 87.08 5.46
CA ILE A 6 12.74 86.06 5.15
C ILE A 6 12.37 84.65 5.65
N PHE A 7 12.70 83.53 5.02
CA PHE A 7 12.90 83.06 3.63
C PHE A 7 13.09 81.54 3.79
N LEU A 8 12.70 80.78 2.77
CA LEU A 8 12.60 79.33 2.75
C LEU A 8 13.94 78.57 2.88
N PHE A 9 13.81 77.34 3.41
CA PHE A 9 14.46 76.08 3.05
C PHE A 9 15.95 75.82 3.33
N GLY A 10 16.15 74.60 3.83
CA GLY A 10 17.30 73.75 3.49
C GLY A 10 18.22 73.47 4.66
N ILE A 11 18.12 72.28 5.26
CA ILE A 11 19.19 71.72 6.07
C ILE A 11 19.44 70.26 5.67
N CYS A 12 20.67 70.05 5.20
CA CYS A 12 21.34 68.79 4.95
C CYS A 12 21.73 68.05 6.24
N LEU A 13 21.89 66.74 6.08
CA LEU A 13 22.73 65.80 6.84
C LEU A 13 24.07 66.40 7.33
N PHE A 14 24.60 65.93 8.48
CA PHE A 14 25.87 65.17 8.56
C PHE A 14 26.17 64.64 9.99
N PHE A 15 26.28 63.30 10.13
CA PHE A 15 27.27 62.43 10.82
C PHE A 15 27.70 62.55 12.33
N VAL A 16 27.51 61.40 13.03
CA VAL A 16 28.46 60.53 13.80
C VAL A 16 29.03 60.93 15.18
N SER A 17 28.68 60.13 16.22
CA SER A 17 29.56 59.27 17.05
C SER A 17 29.19 59.25 18.55
N CYS A 18 28.89 58.07 19.13
CA CYS A 18 29.79 57.31 20.01
C CYS A 18 29.09 56.16 20.76
N GLN A 19 29.55 54.96 20.44
CA GLN A 19 29.85 53.79 21.28
C GLN A 19 28.76 53.02 22.06
N ILE A 20 28.80 51.73 21.71
CA ILE A 20 28.24 50.52 22.33
C ILE A 20 28.97 50.23 23.65
N GLU A 21 28.22 49.76 24.66
CA GLU A 21 28.68 48.66 25.52
C GLU A 21 27.49 47.73 25.82
N ASN A 22 27.71 46.45 25.54
CA ASN A 22 26.79 45.34 25.66
C ASN A 22 26.48 45.00 27.13
N LEU A 23 25.26 44.51 27.38
CA LEU A 23 25.06 43.34 28.23
C LEU A 23 23.75 42.66 27.82
N GLU A 24 23.91 41.39 27.48
CA GLU A 24 22.94 40.47 26.89
C GLU A 24 21.77 40.16 27.84
N GLU A 25 20.56 40.16 27.30
CA GLU A 25 19.52 39.20 27.67
C GLU A 25 18.63 39.01 26.43
N GLU A 26 18.94 37.99 25.62
CA GLU A 26 18.13 37.65 24.45
C GLU A 26 16.88 36.87 24.90
N VAL A 27 15.72 37.49 24.73
CA VAL A 27 14.46 36.79 24.48
C VAL A 27 14.05 37.20 23.07
N SER A 28 14.36 36.38 22.08
CA SER A 28 13.99 36.66 20.70
C SER A 28 12.51 36.34 20.47
N LEU A 29 11.69 37.38 20.44
CA LEU A 29 10.51 37.40 19.59
C LEU A 29 10.97 37.51 18.13
N SER A 30 10.67 36.49 17.35
CA SER A 30 10.64 36.51 15.89
C SER A 30 9.76 35.34 15.46
N SER A 31 8.88 35.38 14.48
CA SER A 31 8.37 36.43 13.61
C SER A 31 7.32 35.70 12.78
N VAL A 32 6.07 36.15 12.80
CA VAL A 32 5.02 35.66 11.91
C VAL A 32 5.32 36.23 10.52
N SER A 33 5.84 35.40 9.61
CA SER A 33 5.82 35.67 8.18
C SER A 33 5.99 34.38 7.37
N SER A 34 5.19 34.28 6.31
CA SER A 34 5.24 33.33 5.18
C SER A 34 5.04 31.84 5.51
N LEU A 35 3.78 31.40 5.42
CA LEU A 35 3.42 30.01 5.13
C LEU A 35 3.85 29.70 3.67
N GLU A 36 5.11 29.32 3.49
CA GLU A 36 5.49 28.49 2.35
C GLU A 36 5.12 27.05 2.72
N HIS A 37 4.18 26.44 2.00
CA HIS A 37 3.96 25.00 2.05
C HIS A 37 5.25 24.30 1.61
N LYS A 38 6.05 23.89 2.59
CA LYS A 38 7.05 22.86 2.37
C LYS A 38 6.28 21.59 2.08
N LYS A 39 6.21 21.21 0.81
CA LYS A 39 5.91 19.85 0.39
C LYS A 39 6.79 18.92 1.24
N ALA A 40 6.17 18.11 2.09
CA ALA A 40 6.87 17.15 2.90
C ALA A 40 7.77 16.31 2.00
N ASP A 41 9.04 16.24 2.38
CA ASP A 41 9.99 15.29 1.83
C ASP A 41 9.44 13.90 2.18
N ASN A 42 9.15 13.07 1.18
CA ASN A 42 8.53 11.73 1.33
C ASN A 42 9.46 10.71 2.02
N ASN A 43 10.30 11.12 2.99
CA ASN A 43 11.31 10.23 3.56
C ASN A 43 11.79 10.57 4.99
N THR A 44 10.86 10.89 5.89
CA THR A 44 11.09 10.75 7.34
C THR A 44 9.83 10.18 7.97
N GLY A 45 9.94 8.99 8.57
CA GLY A 45 8.85 8.20 9.14
C GLY A 45 8.16 8.86 10.34
N CYS A 46 7.31 9.84 10.06
CA CYS A 46 6.30 10.30 10.99
C CYS A 46 5.05 9.42 10.81
N ILE A 47 4.34 9.16 11.90
CA ILE A 47 3.12 8.37 11.90
C ILE A 47 1.98 9.29 12.36
N PRO A 48 0.89 9.44 11.58
CA PRO A 48 -0.23 10.30 11.98
C PRO A 48 -1.01 9.66 13.14
N ASP A 49 -1.37 10.46 14.15
CA ASP A 49 -2.15 10.03 15.33
C ASP A 49 -3.57 10.63 15.32
N ILE A 50 -4.38 10.23 14.33
CA ILE A 50 -5.76 10.70 14.19
C ILE A 50 -6.63 10.19 15.34
N GLU A 51 -6.50 8.92 15.72
CA GLU A 51 -7.25 8.35 16.86
C GLU A 51 -6.89 9.04 18.18
N GLY A 52 -5.61 9.30 18.41
CA GLY A 52 -5.16 10.04 19.59
C GLY A 52 -5.65 11.49 19.58
N LEU A 53 -5.73 12.12 18.41
CA LEU A 53 -6.36 13.44 18.29
C LEU A 53 -7.83 13.39 18.71
N GLU A 54 -8.62 12.45 18.17
CA GLU A 54 -10.04 12.27 18.47
C GLU A 54 -10.29 12.08 19.97
N LEU A 55 -9.51 11.20 20.61
CA LEU A 55 -9.59 10.96 22.05
C LEU A 55 -9.23 12.19 22.91
N ASN A 56 -8.50 13.14 22.36
CA ASN A 56 -8.11 14.37 23.03
C ASN A 56 -8.96 15.58 22.63
N LEU A 57 -9.91 15.44 21.70
CA LEU A 57 -10.85 16.52 21.41
C LEU A 57 -11.77 16.74 22.63
N PRO A 58 -12.05 18.00 23.00
CA PRO A 58 -13.00 18.31 24.05
C PRO A 58 -14.43 18.11 23.55
N ASP A 59 -15.33 17.51 24.33
CA ASP A 59 -16.74 17.35 23.92
C ASP A 59 -17.41 18.67 23.49
N VAL A 60 -17.04 19.77 24.16
CA VAL A 60 -17.60 21.11 23.96
C VAL A 60 -16.50 22.17 24.10
N VAL A 61 -16.58 23.23 23.30
CA VAL A 61 -15.78 24.46 23.45
C VAL A 61 -16.65 25.71 23.49
N SER A 62 -16.19 26.73 24.19
CA SER A 62 -16.78 28.08 24.16
C SER A 62 -16.03 28.96 23.16
N ALA A 63 -16.70 29.37 22.08
CA ALA A 63 -16.08 30.15 21.00
C ALA A 63 -16.94 31.36 20.58
N GLN A 64 -16.29 32.38 20.01
CA GLN A 64 -16.94 33.56 19.44
C GLN A 64 -16.37 33.87 18.05
N THR A 65 -17.22 34.35 17.14
CA THR A 65 -16.79 34.86 15.83
C THR A 65 -16.37 36.33 15.96
N THR A 66 -15.21 36.66 15.43
CA THR A 66 -14.61 38.01 15.48
C THR A 66 -14.61 38.72 14.14
N ALA A 67 -14.68 37.99 13.02
CA ALA A 67 -14.81 38.56 11.67
C ALA A 67 -15.67 37.69 10.73
N LYS A 68 -16.31 38.34 9.76
CA LYS A 68 -17.07 37.74 8.64
C LYS A 68 -17.18 38.74 7.46
N PRO A 69 -16.44 38.56 6.36
CA PRO A 69 -15.45 37.51 6.13
C PRO A 69 -14.23 37.65 7.05
N GLY A 70 -13.46 36.57 7.19
CA GLY A 70 -12.08 36.63 7.69
C GLY A 70 -11.10 37.03 6.59
N ASP A 71 -9.79 37.06 6.90
CA ASP A 71 -8.76 37.50 5.94
C ASP A 71 -8.61 36.54 4.74
N ASN A 72 -8.53 35.23 5.00
CA ASN A 72 -8.43 34.17 3.99
C ASN A 72 -9.33 32.97 4.34
N SER A 73 -10.46 33.26 4.98
CA SER A 73 -11.43 32.30 5.50
C SER A 73 -12.80 32.96 5.58
N TYR A 74 -13.85 32.15 5.71
CA TYR A 74 -15.20 32.71 5.77
C TYR A 74 -15.51 33.37 7.13
N PHE A 75 -14.93 32.84 8.21
CA PHE A 75 -14.95 33.41 9.55
C PHE A 75 -13.54 33.54 10.13
N THR A 76 -13.41 34.43 11.10
CA THR A 76 -12.34 34.40 12.10
C THR A 76 -12.97 34.16 13.47
N LEU A 77 -12.37 33.29 14.28
CA LEU A 77 -12.86 32.89 15.60
C LEU A 77 -11.82 33.11 16.70
N ASP A 78 -12.32 33.26 17.92
CA ASP A 78 -11.54 32.98 19.14
C ASP A 78 -12.21 31.80 19.88
N ILE A 79 -11.44 30.75 20.17
CA ILE A 79 -11.84 29.65 21.07
C ILE A 79 -11.25 29.97 22.45
N LEU A 80 -12.11 30.03 23.46
CA LEU A 80 -11.79 30.64 24.75
C LEU A 80 -11.26 29.64 25.78
N ASP A 81 -11.45 28.35 25.55
CA ASP A 81 -11.14 27.27 26.48
C ASP A 81 -10.71 25.99 25.76
N SER A 82 -10.39 24.95 26.55
CA SER A 82 -9.84 23.65 26.12
C SER A 82 -8.43 23.70 25.51
N ASN A 83 -7.97 22.55 25.03
CA ASN A 83 -6.76 22.40 24.21
C ASN A 83 -6.89 22.97 22.79
N LEU A 84 -8.10 23.32 22.35
CA LEU A 84 -8.34 24.04 21.09
C LEU A 84 -8.34 25.57 21.27
N ALA A 85 -8.11 26.08 22.47
CA ALA A 85 -8.11 27.52 22.74
C ALA A 85 -7.09 28.27 21.85
N GLY A 86 -7.54 29.37 21.26
CA GLY A 86 -6.72 30.20 20.37
C GLY A 86 -7.46 31.44 19.89
N VAL A 87 -6.71 32.37 19.31
CA VAL A 87 -7.24 33.64 18.79
C VAL A 87 -6.96 33.75 17.29
N ASN A 88 -7.83 34.45 16.58
CA ASN A 88 -7.74 34.63 15.13
C ASN A 88 -7.70 33.31 14.34
N ILE A 89 -8.45 32.31 14.79
CA ILE A 89 -8.52 31.00 14.13
C ILE A 89 -9.34 31.16 12.83
N PRO A 90 -8.79 30.84 11.65
CA PRO A 90 -9.54 30.85 10.40
C PRO A 90 -10.56 29.71 10.40
N ALA A 91 -11.76 29.99 9.91
CA ALA A 91 -12.82 29.00 9.84
C ALA A 91 -13.72 29.12 8.62
N TRP A 92 -14.35 28.00 8.31
CA TRP A 92 -15.23 27.82 7.16
C TRP A 92 -16.66 27.59 7.62
N CYS A 93 -17.61 27.99 6.78
CA CYS A 93 -19.03 27.71 6.96
C CYS A 93 -19.32 26.29 6.47
N ALA A 94 -19.96 25.48 7.30
CA ALA A 94 -20.23 24.08 6.98
C ALA A 94 -21.65 23.80 6.47
N ASP A 95 -22.54 24.80 6.53
CA ASP A 95 -23.97 24.69 6.22
C ASP A 95 -24.42 26.08 5.68
N VAL A 96 -25.30 26.12 4.69
CA VAL A 96 -25.78 27.33 4.00
C VAL A 96 -27.14 27.77 4.53
N ASP A 97 -27.90 26.86 5.11
CA ASP A 97 -29.28 27.05 5.58
C ASP A 97 -29.35 27.87 6.86
N LEU A 98 -28.31 27.79 7.68
CA LEU A 98 -28.21 28.53 8.93
C LEU A 98 -27.39 29.80 8.80
N SER A 99 -27.34 30.55 9.90
CA SER A 99 -26.57 31.79 9.93
C SER A 99 -25.88 31.99 11.27
N LEU A 100 -24.68 32.55 11.18
CA LEU A 100 -23.88 33.02 12.30
C LEU A 100 -23.28 34.35 11.90
N GLY A 101 -23.48 35.34 12.75
CA GLY A 101 -22.90 36.68 12.60
C GLY A 101 -21.52 36.78 13.22
N ILE A 102 -21.10 38.01 13.55
CA ILE A 102 -20.01 38.29 14.48
C ILE A 102 -20.65 38.34 15.87
N GLU A 103 -20.62 37.22 16.59
CA GLU A 103 -21.38 36.99 17.82
C GLU A 103 -20.73 35.89 18.69
N GLY A 104 -21.29 35.69 19.88
CA GLY A 104 -20.80 34.76 20.89
C GLY A 104 -20.42 35.43 22.22
N PRO A 105 -19.81 34.68 23.15
CA PRO A 105 -19.45 33.28 23.01
C PRO A 105 -20.67 32.35 23.05
N PHE A 106 -20.58 31.23 22.32
CA PHE A 106 -21.52 30.10 22.39
C PHE A 106 -20.76 28.81 22.68
N ASP A 107 -21.48 27.83 23.20
CA ASP A 107 -20.98 26.46 23.34
C ASP A 107 -21.17 25.73 22.00
N PHE A 108 -20.11 25.07 21.54
CA PHE A 108 -20.09 24.25 20.34
C PHE A 108 -19.71 22.83 20.72
N ALA A 109 -20.51 21.85 20.31
CA ALA A 109 -20.09 20.45 20.32
C ALA A 109 -18.99 20.26 19.26
N VAL A 110 -17.93 19.54 19.61
CA VAL A 110 -16.75 19.37 18.76
C VAL A 110 -16.74 17.97 18.18
N TYR A 111 -16.46 17.88 16.88
CA TYR A 111 -16.28 16.60 16.21
C TYR A 111 -15.10 16.60 15.26
N SER A 112 -14.36 15.50 15.20
CA SER A 112 -13.49 15.17 14.07
C SER A 112 -14.35 14.85 12.85
N THR A 113 -13.86 15.13 11.63
CA THR A 113 -14.54 14.63 10.42
C THR A 113 -14.29 13.14 10.15
N TYR A 114 -13.38 12.49 10.91
CA TYR A 114 -13.06 11.06 10.78
C TYR A 114 -13.77 10.19 11.83
N GLU A 115 -14.56 10.80 12.73
CA GLU A 115 -15.46 10.09 13.63
C GLU A 115 -16.93 10.16 13.18
N GLU A 116 -17.82 9.48 13.90
CA GLU A 116 -19.24 9.48 13.59
C GLU A 116 -19.86 10.87 13.85
N LEU A 117 -20.16 11.60 12.77
CA LEU A 117 -20.84 12.89 12.83
C LEU A 117 -22.33 12.75 13.20
N PRO A 118 -22.94 13.76 13.87
CA PRO A 118 -24.35 13.71 14.22
C PRO A 118 -25.28 13.50 13.02
N VAL A 119 -26.11 12.46 13.07
CA VAL A 119 -27.02 12.07 11.98
C VAL A 119 -27.93 13.22 11.57
N GLY A 120 -27.98 13.49 10.27
CA GLY A 120 -28.86 14.50 9.67
C GLY A 120 -28.43 15.93 9.98
N LYS A 121 -27.19 16.13 10.43
CA LYS A 121 -26.62 17.46 10.63
C LYS A 121 -26.00 18.06 9.36
N PHE A 122 -25.55 17.21 8.46
CA PHE A 122 -25.02 17.55 7.14
C PHE A 122 -25.72 16.69 6.09
N GLU A 123 -25.91 17.24 4.91
CA GLU A 123 -26.64 16.62 3.80
C GLU A 123 -25.79 15.57 3.11
N ASN A 124 -24.49 15.87 2.92
CA ASN A 124 -23.52 14.97 2.31
C ASN A 124 -22.27 14.76 3.19
N PRO A 125 -22.41 14.15 4.39
CA PRO A 125 -21.29 13.96 5.31
C PRO A 125 -20.19 13.03 4.76
N ASP A 126 -20.52 12.16 3.81
CA ASP A 126 -19.53 11.25 3.20
C ASP A 126 -18.46 11.99 2.37
N ASN A 127 -18.69 13.26 2.00
CA ASN A 127 -17.76 14.08 1.21
C ASN A 127 -16.76 14.87 2.07
N PHE A 128 -16.66 14.61 3.38
CA PHE A 128 -15.72 15.33 4.24
C PHE A 128 -14.24 14.98 3.96
N ASP A 129 -13.95 13.82 3.38
CA ASP A 129 -12.62 13.49 2.85
C ASP A 129 -12.20 14.46 1.73
N LEU A 130 -13.11 14.80 0.82
CA LEU A 130 -12.92 15.80 -0.24
C LEU A 130 -12.65 17.18 0.35
N VAL A 131 -13.37 17.56 1.42
CA VAL A 131 -13.15 18.83 2.13
C VAL A 131 -11.78 18.84 2.82
N ASN A 132 -11.39 17.76 3.50
CA ASN A 132 -10.07 17.63 4.10
C ASN A 132 -8.97 17.76 3.04
N TRP A 133 -9.15 17.16 1.87
CA TRP A 133 -8.23 17.31 0.76
C TRP A 133 -8.10 18.77 0.32
N ILE A 134 -9.22 19.48 0.11
CA ILE A 134 -9.24 20.91 -0.27
C ILE A 134 -8.47 21.77 0.74
N LEU A 135 -8.68 21.54 2.03
CA LEU A 135 -8.08 22.33 3.11
C LEU A 135 -6.56 22.12 3.24
N ASN A 136 -6.02 21.06 2.64
CA ASN A 136 -4.59 20.79 2.52
C ASN A 136 -3.96 21.30 1.22
N GLN A 137 -4.75 21.96 0.36
CA GLN A 137 -4.24 22.55 -0.87
C GLN A 137 -3.94 24.04 -0.71
N SER A 138 -2.94 24.52 -1.46
CA SER A 138 -2.58 25.93 -1.54
C SER A 138 -3.39 26.70 -2.61
N PHE A 139 -4.72 26.58 -2.60
CA PHE A 139 -5.56 27.23 -3.62
C PHE A 139 -5.50 28.76 -3.55
N ILE A 140 -5.71 29.35 -2.38
CA ILE A 140 -5.85 30.81 -2.22
C ILE A 140 -4.60 31.52 -2.75
N GLY A 141 -4.79 32.41 -3.72
CA GLY A 141 -3.70 33.15 -4.38
C GLY A 141 -3.02 32.42 -5.54
N SER A 142 -3.27 31.12 -5.74
CA SER A 142 -2.78 30.38 -6.91
C SER A 142 -3.62 30.66 -8.17
N VAL A 143 -3.05 30.42 -9.35
CA VAL A 143 -3.66 30.76 -10.65
C VAL A 143 -4.73 29.73 -11.02
N SER A 144 -5.92 30.20 -11.39
CA SER A 144 -7.00 29.36 -11.93
C SER A 144 -6.78 29.07 -13.41
N PRO A 145 -7.10 27.85 -13.91
CA PRO A 145 -7.16 27.53 -15.34
C PRO A 145 -8.09 28.46 -16.14
N SER A 146 -9.18 28.92 -15.53
CA SER A 146 -10.11 29.89 -16.13
C SER A 146 -9.62 31.34 -16.07
N GLY A 147 -8.47 31.60 -15.44
CA GLY A 147 -7.82 32.91 -15.39
C GLY A 147 -7.97 33.63 -14.04
N GLY A 148 -7.06 34.55 -13.74
CA GLY A 148 -6.98 35.17 -12.40
C GLY A 148 -6.51 34.17 -11.34
N ASN A 149 -6.74 34.51 -10.07
CA ASN A 149 -6.31 33.69 -8.93
C ASN A 149 -7.51 33.23 -8.11
N TYR A 150 -7.41 32.07 -7.48
CA TYR A 150 -8.39 31.65 -6.48
C TYR A 150 -8.32 32.53 -5.23
N THR A 151 -9.42 32.55 -4.48
CA THR A 151 -9.62 33.34 -3.27
C THR A 151 -10.29 32.45 -2.22
N PHE A 152 -10.36 32.89 -0.96
CA PHE A 152 -11.08 32.13 0.07
C PHE A 152 -12.54 31.87 -0.30
N GLY A 153 -13.17 32.80 -1.03
CA GLY A 153 -14.54 32.64 -1.51
C GLY A 153 -14.72 31.43 -2.40
N HIS A 154 -13.73 31.10 -3.23
CA HIS A 154 -13.77 29.95 -4.14
C HIS A 154 -13.70 28.65 -3.34
N VAL A 155 -12.82 28.60 -2.35
CA VAL A 155 -12.67 27.47 -1.43
C VAL A 155 -13.96 27.26 -0.64
N GLN A 156 -14.51 28.32 -0.04
CA GLN A 156 -15.77 28.23 0.71
C GLN A 156 -16.95 27.79 -0.18
N TRP A 157 -17.02 28.32 -1.40
CA TRP A 157 -18.06 27.94 -2.36
C TRP A 157 -17.98 26.45 -2.71
N ALA A 158 -16.77 25.93 -2.91
CA ALA A 158 -16.52 24.52 -3.19
C ALA A 158 -16.86 23.61 -2.01
N ILE A 159 -16.55 24.03 -0.77
CA ILE A 159 -16.94 23.30 0.44
C ILE A 159 -18.46 23.10 0.47
N TRP A 160 -19.25 24.16 0.27
CA TRP A 160 -20.71 24.05 0.25
C TRP A 160 -21.23 23.14 -0.86
N GLU A 161 -20.67 23.22 -2.06
CA GLU A 161 -21.07 22.36 -3.18
C GLU A 161 -20.87 20.86 -2.84
N LEU A 162 -19.92 20.53 -1.97
CA LEU A 162 -19.59 19.16 -1.60
C LEU A 162 -20.43 18.63 -0.43
N ILE A 163 -20.63 19.41 0.64
CA ILE A 163 -21.22 18.88 1.89
C ILE A 163 -22.68 19.29 2.12
N ASP A 164 -23.19 20.25 1.37
CA ASP A 164 -24.53 20.84 1.51
C ASP A 164 -25.43 20.44 0.33
N ASP A 165 -26.75 20.61 0.45
CA ASP A 165 -27.71 20.40 -0.65
C ASP A 165 -27.98 21.69 -1.45
N VAL A 166 -27.56 22.84 -0.93
CA VAL A 166 -27.66 24.14 -1.59
C VAL A 166 -26.36 24.92 -1.53
N ASN A 167 -26.10 25.68 -2.59
CA ASN A 167 -25.05 26.67 -2.60
C ASN A 167 -25.62 28.08 -2.46
N CYS A 168 -24.78 29.05 -2.10
CA CYS A 168 -25.21 30.43 -1.87
C CYS A 168 -25.87 31.05 -3.12
N VAL A 169 -26.98 31.76 -2.91
CA VAL A 169 -27.65 32.52 -3.98
C VAL A 169 -27.05 33.93 -4.10
N ASN A 170 -26.90 34.62 -2.97
CA ASN A 170 -26.39 36.01 -2.94
C ASN A 170 -24.89 36.10 -2.61
N CYS A 171 -24.31 35.01 -2.08
CA CYS A 171 -22.87 34.86 -1.83
C CYS A 171 -22.15 36.08 -1.21
N ILE A 172 -22.86 36.81 -0.32
CA ILE A 172 -22.47 38.15 0.13
C ILE A 172 -21.07 38.17 0.77
N TYR A 173 -20.72 37.11 1.50
CA TYR A 173 -19.49 37.04 2.30
C TYR A 173 -18.36 36.23 1.63
N LEU A 174 -18.44 35.98 0.32
CA LEU A 174 -17.38 35.28 -0.44
C LEU A 174 -16.32 36.21 -1.05
N SER A 175 -16.47 37.52 -0.90
CA SER A 175 -15.51 38.51 -1.42
C SER A 175 -15.16 39.57 -0.38
N ASP A 176 -13.98 40.18 -0.54
CA ASP A 176 -13.62 41.43 0.12
C ASP A 176 -13.27 42.48 -0.94
N PRO A 177 -14.04 43.58 -1.09
CA PRO A 177 -15.24 43.93 -0.32
C PRO A 177 -16.41 42.96 -0.53
N THR A 178 -17.25 42.81 0.50
CA THR A 178 -18.43 41.91 0.49
C THR A 178 -19.49 42.34 -0.52
N GLY A 179 -20.23 41.38 -1.06
CA GLY A 179 -21.35 41.60 -1.98
C GLY A 179 -20.95 41.69 -3.46
N GLU A 180 -19.66 41.56 -3.76
CA GLU A 180 -19.13 41.66 -5.13
C GLU A 180 -18.96 40.30 -5.81
N TRP A 181 -19.09 39.19 -5.08
CA TRP A 181 -18.90 37.84 -5.62
C TRP A 181 -19.68 37.57 -6.91
N ASN A 182 -20.95 37.92 -6.93
CA ASN A 182 -21.83 37.66 -8.08
C ASN A 182 -21.57 38.60 -9.28
N ASN A 183 -20.65 39.57 -9.16
CA ASN A 183 -20.30 40.48 -10.25
C ASN A 183 -19.31 39.85 -11.24
N ASP A 184 -18.60 38.80 -10.83
CA ASP A 184 -17.72 38.02 -11.71
C ASP A 184 -18.34 36.63 -11.95
N PRO A 185 -18.83 36.34 -13.18
CA PRO A 185 -19.40 35.03 -13.50
C PRO A 185 -18.37 33.90 -13.48
N GLU A 186 -17.06 34.19 -13.55
CA GLU A 186 -16.01 33.17 -13.47
C GLU A 186 -15.85 32.60 -12.07
N ASN A 187 -16.37 33.26 -11.03
CA ASN A 187 -16.23 32.80 -9.65
C ASN A 187 -16.89 31.43 -9.42
N VAL A 188 -18.02 31.16 -10.06
CA VAL A 188 -18.65 29.82 -10.01
C VAL A 188 -17.79 28.80 -10.75
N THR A 189 -17.23 29.15 -11.91
CA THR A 189 -16.33 28.27 -12.66
C THR A 189 -15.10 27.89 -11.83
N LYS A 190 -14.48 28.86 -11.16
CA LYS A 190 -13.32 28.67 -10.27
C LYS A 190 -13.67 27.83 -9.04
N GLY A 191 -14.85 28.02 -8.46
CA GLY A 191 -15.35 27.14 -7.40
C GLY A 191 -15.50 25.69 -7.89
N GLN A 192 -16.09 25.49 -9.06
CA GLN A 192 -16.26 24.18 -9.69
C GLN A 192 -14.93 23.51 -10.08
N GLU A 193 -13.90 24.28 -10.44
CA GLU A 193 -12.54 23.75 -10.66
C GLU A 193 -11.98 23.09 -9.39
N ILE A 194 -12.22 23.70 -8.21
CA ILE A 194 -11.80 23.13 -6.92
C ILE A 194 -12.62 21.88 -6.59
N VAL A 195 -13.93 21.91 -6.82
CA VAL A 195 -14.82 20.75 -6.62
C VAL A 195 -14.38 19.57 -7.47
N GLN A 196 -14.14 19.78 -8.76
CA GLN A 196 -13.69 18.73 -9.67
C GLN A 196 -12.31 18.19 -9.25
N ALA A 197 -11.39 19.07 -8.88
CA ALA A 197 -10.09 18.65 -8.37
C ALA A 197 -10.20 17.80 -7.11
N ALA A 198 -11.13 18.13 -6.20
CA ALA A 198 -11.40 17.34 -5.01
C ALA A 198 -12.01 15.98 -5.38
N ILE A 199 -13.02 15.92 -6.24
CA ILE A 199 -13.62 14.65 -6.71
C ILE A 199 -12.56 13.75 -7.37
N ASP A 200 -11.64 14.32 -8.14
CA ASP A 200 -10.63 13.55 -8.87
C ASP A 200 -9.49 13.03 -7.96
N ASN A 201 -9.27 13.61 -6.77
CA ASN A 201 -8.07 13.35 -5.97
C ASN A 201 -8.29 13.16 -4.46
N GLY A 202 -9.47 13.50 -3.95
CA GLY A 202 -9.78 13.57 -2.52
C GLY A 202 -10.53 12.36 -1.97
N ASP A 203 -11.05 11.48 -2.83
CA ASP A 203 -11.79 10.29 -2.41
C ASP A 203 -10.89 9.38 -1.56
N GLY A 204 -11.31 9.11 -0.33
CA GLY A 204 -10.55 8.36 0.67
C GLY A 204 -9.32 9.10 1.20
N PHE A 205 -9.22 10.43 1.02
CA PHE A 205 -8.11 11.21 1.57
C PHE A 205 -8.05 11.08 3.10
N VAL A 206 -6.85 10.83 3.62
CA VAL A 206 -6.56 10.78 5.06
C VAL A 206 -5.33 11.66 5.31
N PRO A 207 -5.46 12.77 6.04
CA PRO A 207 -4.35 13.65 6.41
C PRO A 207 -3.18 12.91 7.05
N GLN A 208 -1.98 13.18 6.56
CA GLN A 208 -0.71 12.69 7.12
C GLN A 208 -0.13 13.70 8.11
N CYS A 209 0.98 13.38 8.77
CA CYS A 209 1.56 14.30 9.74
C CYS A 209 2.01 15.62 9.09
N GLY A 210 1.72 16.73 9.76
CA GLY A 210 1.93 18.08 9.25
C GLY A 210 0.88 18.56 8.26
N GLU A 211 -0.04 17.68 7.84
CA GLU A 211 -1.27 18.07 7.16
C GLU A 211 -2.36 18.45 8.18
N GLN A 212 -3.42 19.05 7.69
CA GLN A 212 -4.52 19.60 8.46
C GLN A 212 -5.71 18.64 8.43
N ILE A 213 -6.36 18.45 9.58
CA ILE A 213 -7.63 17.73 9.70
C ILE A 213 -8.73 18.72 10.08
N ALA A 214 -9.89 18.57 9.44
CA ALA A 214 -11.08 19.37 9.69
C ALA A 214 -11.74 18.95 11.01
N ILE A 215 -11.99 19.94 11.88
CA ILE A 215 -12.78 19.79 13.09
C ILE A 215 -14.05 20.61 12.93
N VAL A 216 -15.18 19.94 13.10
CA VAL A 216 -16.51 20.54 12.98
C VAL A 216 -16.97 21.00 14.37
N LEU A 217 -17.35 22.27 14.47
CA LEU A 217 -17.95 22.84 15.67
C LEU A 217 -19.44 23.10 15.41
N ILE A 218 -20.29 22.49 16.23
CA ILE A 218 -21.75 22.52 16.08
C ILE A 218 -22.39 23.26 17.27
N PRO A 219 -22.90 24.48 17.07
CA PRO A 219 -23.66 25.19 18.09
C PRO A 219 -25.16 24.86 18.04
N GLU A 220 -25.88 25.09 19.15
CA GLU A 220 -27.34 24.91 19.18
C GLU A 220 -28.05 25.98 18.31
N GLY A 221 -28.84 25.53 17.32
CA GLY A 221 -29.73 26.38 16.52
C GLY A 221 -29.01 27.43 15.65
N LYS A 222 -27.71 27.24 15.40
CA LYS A 222 -26.82 28.17 14.72
C LYS A 222 -25.94 27.43 13.71
N GLN A 223 -25.27 28.21 12.87
CA GLN A 223 -24.37 27.73 11.82
C GLN A 223 -23.24 26.83 12.35
N SER A 224 -23.11 25.64 11.79
CA SER A 224 -21.90 24.82 11.99
C SER A 224 -20.71 25.43 11.27
N ILE A 225 -19.53 25.31 11.86
CA ILE A 225 -18.27 25.85 11.36
C ILE A 225 -17.19 24.77 11.34
N ILE A 226 -16.24 24.89 10.40
CA ILE A 226 -15.07 24.01 10.31
C ILE A 226 -13.83 24.84 10.68
N ILE A 227 -13.04 24.34 11.63
CA ILE A 227 -11.67 24.78 11.86
C ILE A 227 -10.71 23.70 11.38
N THR A 228 -9.42 24.02 11.27
CA THR A 228 -8.39 23.02 11.01
C THR A 228 -7.42 22.92 12.17
N VAL A 229 -7.00 21.70 12.46
CA VAL A 229 -5.90 21.41 13.39
C VAL A 229 -4.85 20.57 12.67
N GLU A 230 -3.59 20.69 13.07
CA GLU A 230 -2.51 19.88 12.50
C GLU A 230 -2.62 18.45 13.02
N VAL A 231 -2.44 17.47 12.13
CA VAL A 231 -2.42 16.05 12.51
C VAL A 231 -1.20 15.81 13.41
N PRO A 232 -1.42 15.39 14.68
CA PRO A 232 -0.31 15.12 15.57
C PRO A 232 0.47 13.90 15.10
N THR A 233 1.76 13.89 15.45
CA THR A 233 2.60 12.70 15.26
C THR A 233 2.41 11.75 16.43
N LEU A 234 2.21 10.46 16.14
CA LEU A 234 2.17 9.42 17.15
C LEU A 234 3.56 9.28 17.78
N GLU A 235 3.68 9.64 19.06
CA GLU A 235 4.86 9.31 19.87
C GLU A 235 4.76 7.86 20.35
N CYS A 236 5.08 6.93 19.47
CA CYS A 236 5.23 5.52 19.82
C CYS A 236 6.69 5.20 20.16
N ASN A 237 6.93 4.10 20.87
CA ASN A 237 8.29 3.59 21.07
C ASN A 237 8.46 2.22 20.44
N GLU A 238 9.69 1.92 20.04
CA GLU A 238 10.07 0.57 19.63
C GLU A 238 9.65 -0.46 20.70
N CYS A 239 9.15 -1.60 20.24
CA CYS A 239 8.77 -2.69 21.13
C CYS A 239 9.95 -3.07 22.03
N LYS A 240 9.78 -2.90 23.35
CA LYS A 240 10.80 -3.25 24.34
C LYS A 240 10.24 -4.02 25.52
N GLY A 241 11.00 -4.99 26.03
CA GLY A 241 10.65 -5.72 27.26
C GLY A 241 9.54 -6.77 27.14
N LYS A 242 8.99 -6.96 25.92
CA LYS A 242 7.84 -7.79 25.49
C LYS A 242 6.49 -7.08 25.51
N ILE A 243 5.58 -7.54 24.67
CA ILE A 243 4.22 -7.01 24.52
C ILE A 243 3.39 -7.34 25.77
N THR A 244 2.69 -6.33 26.29
CA THR A 244 1.79 -6.39 27.45
C THR A 244 0.33 -6.47 27.03
N GLU A 245 -0.02 -5.91 25.88
CA GLU A 245 -1.38 -5.96 25.34
C GLU A 245 -1.40 -5.86 23.81
N LEU A 246 -2.44 -6.44 23.21
CA LEU A 246 -2.79 -6.26 21.80
C LEU A 246 -4.31 -6.13 21.68
N GLU A 247 -4.76 -5.20 20.86
CA GLU A 247 -6.11 -5.17 20.32
C GLU A 247 -6.07 -5.73 18.90
N LEU A 248 -6.94 -6.71 18.65
CA LEU A 248 -7.00 -7.46 17.40
C LEU A 248 -8.37 -7.32 16.77
N GLU A 249 -8.43 -6.90 15.52
CA GLU A 249 -9.64 -6.96 14.69
C GLU A 249 -9.70 -8.31 13.97
N TYR A 250 -10.88 -8.94 13.96
CA TYR A 250 -11.09 -10.20 13.25
C TYR A 250 -11.60 -9.97 11.82
N ASN A 251 -10.77 -10.31 10.84
CA ASN A 251 -11.00 -10.18 9.40
C ASN A 251 -11.40 -11.49 8.71
N GLY A 252 -11.97 -12.43 9.46
CA GLY A 252 -12.45 -13.69 8.88
C GLY A 252 -13.77 -13.54 8.12
N PRO A 253 -14.16 -14.54 7.31
CA PRO A 253 -15.30 -14.42 6.40
C PRO A 253 -16.67 -14.54 7.09
N ALA A 254 -16.74 -15.01 8.34
CA ALA A 254 -17.97 -15.21 9.09
C ALA A 254 -17.67 -15.23 10.60
N THR A 255 -18.71 -15.05 11.41
CA THR A 255 -18.62 -15.17 12.87
C THR A 255 -18.00 -16.49 13.30
N ALA A 256 -17.00 -16.45 14.19
CA ALA A 256 -16.25 -17.64 14.62
C ALA A 256 -15.93 -17.63 16.12
N ASN A 257 -15.64 -18.81 16.67
CA ASN A 257 -15.11 -18.93 18.04
C ASN A 257 -13.58 -18.73 18.02
N ILE A 258 -13.13 -17.64 18.61
CA ILE A 258 -11.73 -17.25 18.68
C ILE A 258 -11.15 -17.66 20.03
N VAL A 259 -10.04 -18.39 20.01
CA VAL A 259 -9.31 -18.77 21.24
C VAL A 259 -7.85 -18.35 21.12
N VAL A 260 -7.40 -17.47 22.00
CA VAL A 260 -6.00 -17.04 22.08
C VAL A 260 -5.31 -17.79 23.22
N LYS A 261 -4.19 -18.46 22.91
CA LYS A 261 -3.40 -19.22 23.89
C LYS A 261 -1.97 -18.71 23.95
N GLY A 262 -1.48 -18.52 25.16
CA GLY A 262 -0.08 -18.22 25.42
C GLY A 262 0.82 -19.46 25.34
N LYS A 263 2.12 -19.23 25.18
CA LYS A 263 3.14 -20.30 25.25
C LYS A 263 3.22 -20.90 26.67
N GLY A 264 3.03 -22.22 26.77
CA GLY A 264 3.09 -22.98 28.03
C GLY A 264 3.62 -24.41 27.85
N LYS A 265 3.89 -25.12 28.95
CA LYS A 265 4.30 -26.54 28.90
C LYS A 265 3.10 -27.39 28.47
N LYS A 266 3.33 -28.51 27.75
CA LYS A 266 2.35 -29.40 27.05
C LYS A 266 1.03 -29.80 27.78
N LYS A 267 0.82 -29.45 29.05
CA LYS A 267 -0.42 -29.71 29.81
C LYS A 267 -1.07 -28.46 30.45
N GLN A 268 -0.48 -27.26 30.30
CA GLN A 268 -0.97 -26.00 30.86
C GLN A 268 -0.57 -24.83 29.94
N THR A 269 -1.22 -24.73 28.77
CA THR A 269 -1.18 -23.51 27.96
C THR A 269 -2.30 -22.59 28.45
N PRO A 270 -1.97 -21.37 28.94
CA PRO A 270 -2.98 -20.43 29.40
C PRO A 270 -3.84 -19.96 28.22
N ILE A 271 -5.16 -19.99 28.41
CA ILE A 271 -6.12 -19.31 27.53
C ILE A 271 -6.13 -17.85 27.97
N ILE A 272 -5.81 -16.96 27.05
CA ILE A 272 -5.75 -15.51 27.26
C ILE A 272 -7.10 -14.90 26.91
N PHE A 273 -7.73 -15.41 25.85
CA PHE A 273 -9.04 -15.00 25.38
C PHE A 273 -9.79 -16.20 24.79
N GLU A 274 -11.11 -16.24 24.98
CA GLU A 274 -12.03 -17.18 24.35
C GLU A 274 -13.38 -16.48 24.18
N GLY A 275 -13.86 -16.35 22.96
CA GLY A 275 -15.09 -15.63 22.65
C GLY A 275 -15.56 -15.84 21.22
N THR A 276 -16.84 -15.57 20.97
CA THR A 276 -17.41 -15.51 19.62
C THR A 276 -17.25 -14.09 19.09
N VAL A 277 -16.61 -13.93 17.93
CA VAL A 277 -16.24 -12.63 17.35
C VAL A 277 -16.77 -12.56 15.92
N ASN A 278 -17.41 -11.45 15.55
CA ASN A 278 -17.90 -11.20 14.19
C ASN A 278 -16.82 -10.59 13.30
N PRO A 279 -16.91 -10.74 11.96
CA PRO A 279 -16.03 -10.02 11.04
C PRO A 279 -16.07 -8.50 11.29
N GLY A 280 -14.90 -7.86 11.37
CA GLY A 280 -14.72 -6.44 11.71
C GLY A 280 -14.83 -6.11 13.21
N GLU A 281 -15.13 -7.09 14.07
CA GLU A 281 -15.16 -6.87 15.53
C GLU A 281 -13.75 -6.96 16.12
N SER A 282 -13.41 -6.04 17.01
CA SER A 282 -12.14 -6.03 17.74
C SER A 282 -12.26 -6.65 19.14
N PHE A 283 -11.15 -7.18 19.64
CA PHE A 283 -11.03 -7.63 21.02
C PHE A 283 -9.61 -7.43 21.56
N THR A 284 -9.51 -7.11 22.85
CA THR A 284 -8.22 -6.86 23.51
C THR A 284 -7.76 -8.07 24.32
N ILE A 285 -6.48 -8.38 24.24
CA ILE A 285 -5.80 -9.38 25.05
C ILE A 285 -4.74 -8.74 25.93
N TYR A 286 -4.64 -9.21 27.18
CA TYR A 286 -3.70 -8.69 28.17
C TYR A 286 -2.70 -9.74 28.62
N GLY A 287 -1.53 -9.28 29.05
CA GLY A 287 -0.44 -10.12 29.51
C GLY A 287 -0.83 -11.02 30.68
N TYR A 288 -0.54 -12.32 30.53
CA TYR A 288 -0.94 -13.36 31.47
C TYR A 288 0.21 -13.86 32.35
N ASP A 289 1.47 -13.53 32.01
CA ASP A 289 2.62 -14.03 32.74
C ASP A 289 2.89 -13.21 34.02
N LYS A 290 3.82 -13.67 34.86
CA LYS A 290 4.14 -13.01 36.14
C LYS A 290 4.66 -11.58 36.00
N LYS A 291 5.00 -11.15 34.78
CA LYS A 291 5.49 -9.81 34.47
C LYS A 291 4.42 -8.97 33.77
N GLY A 292 3.18 -9.47 33.67
CA GLY A 292 2.09 -8.81 32.95
C GLY A 292 2.32 -8.77 31.44
N THR A 293 3.06 -9.73 30.86
CA THR A 293 3.34 -9.79 29.42
C THR A 293 2.63 -10.97 28.75
N LEU A 294 2.46 -10.91 27.43
CA LEU A 294 1.89 -11.98 26.60
C LEU A 294 2.89 -13.16 26.38
N GLY A 295 4.03 -13.15 27.05
CA GLY A 295 5.07 -14.17 26.88
C GLY A 295 5.93 -13.92 25.64
N THR A 296 6.40 -14.96 24.98
CA THR A 296 7.22 -14.82 23.75
C THR A 296 6.44 -15.04 22.46
N GLU A 297 5.23 -15.57 22.58
CA GLU A 297 4.44 -16.05 21.45
C GLU A 297 3.01 -16.33 21.95
N ILE A 298 2.04 -15.93 21.14
CA ILE A 298 0.65 -16.32 21.26
C ILE A 298 0.23 -17.15 20.03
N LYS A 299 -0.77 -18.00 20.21
CA LYS A 299 -1.41 -18.77 19.14
C LYS A 299 -2.89 -18.48 19.14
N ILE A 300 -3.41 -18.11 17.98
CA ILE A 300 -4.81 -17.79 17.79
C ILE A 300 -5.46 -18.94 17.03
N PHE A 301 -6.58 -19.42 17.56
CA PHE A 301 -7.38 -20.49 16.97
C PHE A 301 -8.72 -19.92 16.53
N VAL A 302 -9.16 -20.29 15.34
CA VAL A 302 -10.49 -19.99 14.78
C VAL A 302 -11.21 -21.34 14.66
N ASP A 303 -12.33 -21.48 15.36
CA ASP A 303 -13.13 -22.72 15.44
C ASP A 303 -12.31 -23.98 15.77
N GLY A 304 -11.31 -23.80 16.64
CA GLY A 304 -10.44 -24.87 17.13
C GLY A 304 -9.25 -25.21 16.23
N SER A 305 -9.17 -24.63 15.03
CA SER A 305 -8.01 -24.74 14.13
C SER A 305 -7.05 -23.58 14.36
N ILE A 306 -5.74 -23.84 14.35
CA ILE A 306 -4.76 -22.75 14.47
C ILE A 306 -4.84 -21.87 13.22
N ASN A 307 -5.00 -20.57 13.42
CA ASN A 307 -5.10 -19.59 12.33
C ASN A 307 -3.87 -18.68 12.28
N ALA A 308 -3.38 -18.23 13.45
CA ALA A 308 -2.24 -17.33 13.52
C ALA A 308 -1.32 -17.65 14.69
N LYS A 309 -0.06 -17.23 14.55
CA LYS A 309 0.94 -17.26 15.62
C LYS A 309 1.75 -15.98 15.58
N ILE A 310 1.69 -15.20 16.65
CA ILE A 310 2.31 -13.88 16.74
C ILE A 310 3.44 -13.91 17.76
N HIS A 311 4.61 -13.38 17.39
CA HIS A 311 5.79 -13.30 18.24
C HIS A 311 5.74 -12.07 19.16
N THR A 312 5.35 -12.25 20.42
CA THR A 312 5.17 -11.14 21.37
C THR A 312 6.45 -10.75 22.14
N SER A 313 7.61 -11.21 21.70
CA SER A 313 8.88 -11.00 22.40
C SER A 313 9.55 -9.65 22.16
N CYS A 314 9.03 -8.82 21.26
CA CYS A 314 9.74 -7.68 20.68
C CYS A 314 11.05 -8.07 19.98
N SER A 315 11.16 -9.33 19.55
CA SER A 315 12.25 -9.78 18.67
C SER A 315 11.85 -9.73 17.20
N ASP A 316 10.56 -9.52 16.98
CA ASP A 316 9.90 -9.29 15.72
C ASP A 316 9.54 -7.81 15.76
N PRO A 317 10.24 -6.93 15.01
CA PRO A 317 10.07 -5.49 15.09
C PRO A 317 8.72 -5.04 14.54
N ASP A 318 8.06 -5.88 13.75
CA ASP A 318 6.89 -5.50 12.95
C ASP A 318 5.57 -5.64 13.72
N VAL A 319 5.59 -6.19 14.95
CA VAL A 319 4.36 -6.35 15.73
C VAL A 319 3.94 -5.01 16.35
N GLY A 320 3.00 -4.36 15.69
CA GLY A 320 2.33 -3.11 16.10
C GLY A 320 1.06 -2.86 15.27
N PRO A 321 0.37 -1.72 15.45
CA PRO A 321 -0.80 -1.35 14.64
C PRO A 321 -0.59 -1.58 13.13
N GLY A 322 -1.58 -2.13 12.44
CA GLY A 322 -1.50 -2.50 11.02
C GLY A 322 -0.83 -3.86 10.76
N TYR A 323 -0.18 -4.51 11.74
CA TYR A 323 0.38 -5.85 11.56
C TYR A 323 -0.71 -6.90 11.32
N ILE A 324 -0.70 -7.56 10.17
CA ILE A 324 -1.67 -8.60 9.82
C ILE A 324 -1.06 -10.00 10.02
N LYS A 325 -1.80 -10.89 10.69
CA LYS A 325 -1.47 -12.32 10.74
C LYS A 325 -2.70 -13.21 10.73
N GLY A 326 -2.79 -14.09 9.72
CA GLY A 326 -3.95 -14.95 9.53
C GLY A 326 -5.20 -14.12 9.22
N TYR A 327 -6.23 -14.23 10.06
CA TYR A 327 -7.45 -13.40 9.99
C TYR A 327 -7.46 -12.24 10.99
N PHE A 328 -6.30 -11.78 11.45
CA PHE A 328 -6.24 -10.77 12.50
C PHE A 328 -5.35 -9.61 12.10
N THR A 329 -5.86 -8.40 12.29
CA THR A 329 -5.09 -7.16 12.20
C THR A 329 -4.85 -6.64 13.61
N VAL A 330 -3.61 -6.30 13.95
CA VAL A 330 -3.32 -5.57 15.19
C VAL A 330 -3.80 -4.13 14.98
N ILE A 331 -4.76 -3.69 15.78
CA ILE A 331 -5.25 -2.30 15.76
C ILE A 331 -4.44 -1.46 16.73
N ARG A 332 -4.10 -2.03 17.90
CA ARG A 332 -3.31 -1.36 18.92
C ARG A 332 -2.47 -2.33 19.75
N GLY A 333 -1.46 -1.83 20.43
CA GLY A 333 -0.75 -2.61 21.44
C GLY A 333 0.24 -1.80 22.25
N ALA A 334 0.70 -2.39 23.35
CA ALA A 334 1.74 -1.81 24.18
C ALA A 334 2.77 -2.84 24.62
N SER A 335 3.97 -2.36 24.91
CA SER A 335 5.11 -3.11 25.39
C SER A 335 5.50 -2.68 26.81
N ARG A 336 6.10 -3.60 27.57
CA ARG A 336 6.40 -3.37 28.99
C ARG A 336 7.35 -2.20 29.24
N GLU A 337 8.29 -1.97 28.33
CA GLU A 337 9.35 -0.96 28.48
C GLU A 337 9.30 0.13 27.41
N GLY A 338 8.51 -0.05 26.36
CA GLY A 338 8.28 0.94 25.30
C GLY A 338 6.96 1.71 25.46
N GLY A 339 5.96 1.16 26.15
CA GLY A 339 4.62 1.78 26.07
C GLY A 339 3.97 1.44 24.73
N GLU A 340 3.22 2.36 24.13
CA GLU A 340 2.48 2.09 22.89
C GLU A 340 3.41 1.69 21.74
N LEU A 341 2.99 0.65 21.00
CA LEU A 341 3.73 0.11 19.86
C LEU A 341 3.56 1.03 18.66
N CYS A 342 4.66 1.26 17.94
CA CYS A 342 4.59 1.91 16.63
C CYS A 342 3.84 1.03 15.64
N PRO A 343 3.05 1.61 14.72
CA PRO A 343 2.56 0.90 13.57
C PRO A 343 3.65 0.07 12.90
N SER A 344 3.23 -1.08 12.41
CA SER A 344 4.10 -1.97 11.65
C SER A 344 4.58 -1.23 10.41
N ASP A 345 5.90 -1.13 10.24
CA ASP A 345 6.51 -0.66 8.98
C ASP A 345 6.19 -1.61 7.81
N ASN A 346 5.56 -2.75 8.11
CA ASN A 346 5.26 -3.83 7.20
C ASN A 346 3.89 -4.46 7.51
N PRO A 347 2.79 -3.77 7.18
CA PRO A 347 1.43 -4.20 7.54
C PRO A 347 1.05 -5.57 6.94
N GLY A 348 1.75 -6.04 5.89
CA GLY A 348 1.58 -7.36 5.29
C GLY A 348 2.38 -8.49 5.92
N GLY A 349 3.30 -8.20 6.85
CA GLY A 349 4.24 -9.20 7.34
C GLY A 349 5.17 -9.73 6.23
N ASP A 350 5.67 -8.84 5.36
CA ASP A 350 6.64 -9.12 4.27
C ASP A 350 7.99 -9.69 4.74
N ASP A 351 8.19 -10.03 6.02
CA ASP A 351 9.21 -11.04 6.36
C ASP A 351 8.65 -12.43 6.07
N CYS A 352 8.25 -12.63 4.82
CA CYS A 352 8.03 -13.95 4.28
C CYS A 352 9.36 -14.68 4.40
N GLY A 353 9.42 -15.73 5.19
CA GLY A 353 10.67 -16.44 5.36
C GLY A 353 10.85 -17.42 4.21
N ASP A 354 12.10 -17.59 3.76
CA ASP A 354 12.47 -18.68 2.86
C ASP A 354 11.75 -19.95 3.29
N CYS A 355 11.15 -20.68 2.34
CA CYS A 355 10.52 -21.95 2.64
C CYS A 355 11.55 -22.83 3.38
N LYS A 356 11.31 -23.10 4.67
CA LYS A 356 12.19 -23.90 5.53
C LYS A 356 11.38 -24.93 6.30
N GLY A 357 11.91 -26.14 6.41
CA GLY A 357 11.30 -27.18 7.23
C GLY A 357 10.06 -27.87 6.65
N LYS A 358 9.75 -27.64 5.35
CA LYS A 358 8.56 -28.08 4.59
C LYS A 358 7.31 -27.24 4.86
N ILE A 359 6.44 -27.18 3.86
CA ILE A 359 5.19 -26.43 3.90
C ILE A 359 4.21 -27.08 4.90
N THR A 360 3.61 -26.26 5.75
CA THR A 360 2.60 -26.62 6.75
C THR A 360 1.19 -26.32 6.27
N GLU A 361 1.00 -25.34 5.39
CA GLU A 361 -0.30 -24.98 4.82
C GLU A 361 -0.17 -24.30 3.46
N LEU A 362 -1.22 -24.45 2.63
CA LEU A 362 -1.41 -23.71 1.39
C LEU A 362 -2.88 -23.33 1.26
N GLU A 363 -3.16 -22.09 0.84
CA GLU A 363 -4.44 -21.73 0.24
C GLU A 363 -4.29 -21.73 -1.27
N LEU A 364 -5.21 -22.41 -1.93
CA LEU A 364 -5.22 -22.59 -3.38
C LEU A 364 -6.51 -22.00 -3.93
N GLN A 365 -6.41 -21.11 -4.91
CA GLN A 365 -7.52 -20.70 -5.75
C GLN A 365 -7.65 -21.65 -6.94
N TYR A 366 -8.86 -22.10 -7.24
CA TYR A 366 -9.15 -22.91 -8.41
C TYR A 366 -9.49 -22.03 -9.62
N ASN A 367 -8.66 -22.09 -10.66
CA ASN A 367 -8.77 -21.30 -11.89
C ASN A 367 -9.21 -22.15 -13.09
N GLY A 368 -9.91 -23.26 -12.85
CA GLY A 368 -10.43 -24.10 -13.92
C GLY A 368 -11.64 -23.49 -14.63
N PRO A 369 -12.03 -24.02 -15.79
CA PRO A 369 -13.05 -23.41 -16.65
C PRO A 369 -14.50 -23.58 -16.15
N ALA A 370 -14.75 -24.50 -15.22
CA ALA A 370 -16.07 -24.80 -14.68
C ALA A 370 -15.94 -25.43 -13.28
N THR A 371 -17.03 -25.47 -12.53
CA THR A 371 -17.10 -26.16 -11.23
C THR A 371 -16.68 -27.62 -11.35
N ALA A 372 -15.81 -28.08 -10.45
CA ALA A 372 -15.24 -29.43 -10.51
C ALA A 372 -15.05 -30.06 -9.13
N ASP A 373 -14.94 -31.40 -9.09
CA ASP A 373 -14.62 -32.15 -7.89
C ASP A 373 -13.10 -32.20 -7.69
N ILE A 374 -12.64 -31.52 -6.64
CA ILE A 374 -11.22 -31.37 -6.30
C ILE A 374 -10.83 -32.34 -5.19
N ILE A 375 -9.82 -33.17 -5.43
CA ILE A 375 -9.24 -34.06 -4.41
C ILE A 375 -7.75 -33.80 -4.30
N VAL A 376 -7.29 -33.42 -3.11
CA VAL A 376 -5.86 -33.26 -2.81
C VAL A 376 -5.37 -34.47 -2.02
N LYS A 377 -4.32 -35.13 -2.51
CA LYS A 377 -3.69 -36.29 -1.85
C LYS A 377 -2.24 -36.02 -1.53
N GLY A 378 -1.81 -36.41 -0.33
CA GLY A 378 -0.41 -36.41 0.07
C GLY A 378 0.37 -37.60 -0.49
N LYS A 379 1.69 -37.58 -0.34
CA LYS A 379 2.54 -38.72 -0.73
C LYS A 379 2.32 -39.91 0.22
N GLY A 380 1.75 -41.00 -0.30
CA GLY A 380 1.51 -42.24 0.43
C GLY A 380 2.76 -43.12 0.64
N LYS A 381 2.72 -43.97 1.67
CA LYS A 381 3.70 -45.07 1.82
C LYS A 381 3.22 -46.29 1.02
N LYS A 382 4.14 -47.06 0.43
CA LYS A 382 3.89 -48.24 -0.45
C LYS A 382 2.86 -49.28 0.08
N LYS A 383 2.47 -49.25 1.36
CA LYS A 383 1.55 -50.21 1.99
C LYS A 383 0.24 -49.61 2.54
N GLN A 384 0.04 -48.29 2.53
CA GLN A 384 -1.08 -47.64 3.26
C GLN A 384 -1.91 -46.66 2.41
N GLY A 385 -1.65 -46.57 1.10
CA GLY A 385 -2.33 -45.60 0.24
C GLY A 385 -1.85 -44.16 0.46
N ALA A 386 -2.27 -43.25 -0.41
CA ALA A 386 -2.03 -41.81 -0.29
C ALA A 386 -3.14 -41.19 0.58
N PRO A 387 -2.81 -40.44 1.65
CA PRO A 387 -3.82 -39.78 2.47
C PRO A 387 -4.54 -38.69 1.67
N ILE A 388 -5.86 -38.60 1.81
CA ILE A 388 -6.67 -37.51 1.30
C ILE A 388 -6.55 -36.34 2.29
N ILE A 389 -6.16 -35.18 1.79
CA ILE A 389 -5.95 -33.94 2.55
C ILE A 389 -7.18 -33.04 2.39
N PHE A 390 -7.77 -33.01 1.20
CA PHE A 390 -8.97 -32.26 0.86
C PHE A 390 -9.79 -33.03 -0.19
N GLU A 391 -11.11 -32.92 -0.10
CA GLU A 391 -12.09 -33.43 -1.06
C GLU A 391 -13.31 -32.52 -1.02
N GLY A 392 -13.67 -31.90 -2.14
CA GLY A 392 -14.80 -30.99 -2.23
C GLY A 392 -15.07 -30.51 -3.65
N THR A 393 -16.28 -30.02 -3.89
CA THR A 393 -16.67 -29.38 -5.15
C THR A 393 -16.31 -27.89 -5.07
N VAL A 394 -15.54 -27.37 -6.03
CA VAL A 394 -14.98 -26.01 -6.00
C VAL A 394 -15.32 -25.28 -7.30
N ASN A 395 -15.80 -24.04 -7.20
CA ASN A 395 -16.13 -23.19 -8.35
C ASN A 395 -14.89 -22.44 -8.87
N PRO A 396 -14.86 -22.03 -10.16
CA PRO A 396 -13.81 -21.15 -10.67
C PRO A 396 -13.72 -19.86 -9.85
N GLY A 397 -12.50 -19.47 -9.46
CA GLY A 397 -12.19 -18.33 -8.60
C GLY A 397 -12.31 -18.61 -7.10
N GLU A 398 -12.92 -19.73 -6.69
CA GLU A 398 -13.06 -20.11 -5.28
C GLU A 398 -11.73 -20.63 -4.72
N SER A 399 -11.42 -20.26 -3.48
CA SER A 399 -10.23 -20.72 -2.76
C SER A 399 -10.56 -21.74 -1.68
N PHE A 400 -9.60 -22.61 -1.39
CA PHE A 400 -9.67 -23.54 -0.28
C PHE A 400 -8.29 -23.73 0.35
N THR A 401 -8.27 -23.99 1.66
CA THR A 401 -7.03 -24.14 2.42
C THR A 401 -6.78 -25.61 2.78
N ILE A 402 -5.52 -26.05 2.63
CA ILE A 402 -5.06 -27.38 3.02
C ILE A 402 -3.99 -27.29 4.11
N TYR A 403 -4.07 -28.21 5.07
CA TYR A 403 -3.18 -28.23 6.23
C TYR A 403 -2.34 -29.51 6.29
N GLY A 404 -1.17 -29.40 6.92
CA GLY A 404 -0.23 -30.49 7.07
C GLY A 404 -0.79 -31.70 7.81
N TYR A 405 -0.71 -32.87 7.16
CA TYR A 405 -1.31 -34.11 7.64
C TYR A 405 -0.30 -35.06 8.31
N ASP A 406 1.00 -34.79 8.18
CA ASP A 406 2.02 -35.69 8.72
C ASP A 406 2.25 -35.47 10.23
N LYS A 407 3.04 -36.34 10.87
CA LYS A 407 3.30 -36.29 12.32
C LYS A 407 3.98 -34.98 12.78
N LYS A 408 4.52 -34.20 11.85
CA LYS A 408 5.16 -32.91 12.12
C LYS A 408 4.25 -31.73 11.75
N GLY A 409 3.00 -32.00 11.34
CA GLY A 409 2.06 -30.98 10.87
C GLY A 409 2.45 -30.38 9.52
N THR A 410 3.15 -31.14 8.65
CA THR A 410 3.56 -30.68 7.31
C THR A 410 2.79 -31.41 6.21
N LEU A 411 2.70 -30.81 5.01
CA LEU A 411 2.09 -31.40 3.81
C LEU A 411 2.95 -32.53 3.18
N GLY A 412 4.03 -32.94 3.84
CA GLY A 412 4.95 -33.94 3.31
C GLY A 412 5.92 -33.34 2.29
N THR A 413 6.37 -34.12 1.30
CA THR A 413 7.32 -33.64 0.27
C THR A 413 6.64 -33.24 -1.04
N GLU A 414 5.40 -33.66 -1.23
CA GLU A 414 4.65 -33.48 -2.46
C GLU A 414 3.17 -33.73 -2.18
N ILE A 415 2.32 -32.91 -2.77
CA ILE A 415 0.88 -33.14 -2.90
C ILE A 415 0.50 -33.35 -4.37
N LYS A 416 -0.57 -34.09 -4.61
CA LYS A 416 -1.18 -34.29 -5.92
C LYS A 416 -2.62 -33.82 -5.89
N ILE A 417 -2.97 -32.98 -6.85
CA ILE A 417 -4.30 -32.41 -6.97
C ILE A 417 -4.99 -33.08 -8.15
N PHE A 418 -6.19 -33.59 -7.91
CA PHE A 418 -7.04 -34.22 -8.91
C PHE A 418 -8.24 -33.31 -9.17
N VAL A 419 -8.60 -33.15 -10.43
CA VAL A 419 -9.82 -32.48 -10.91
C VAL A 419 -10.64 -33.54 -11.63
N ASP A 420 -11.87 -33.79 -11.18
CA ASP A 420 -12.78 -34.82 -11.72
C ASP A 420 -12.12 -36.20 -11.86
N GLY A 421 -11.33 -36.57 -10.84
CA GLY A 421 -10.63 -37.84 -10.77
C GLY A 421 -9.34 -37.96 -11.61
N SER A 422 -8.99 -36.94 -12.40
CA SER A 422 -7.75 -36.89 -13.20
C SER A 422 -6.69 -36.03 -12.52
N ILE A 423 -5.42 -36.44 -12.55
CA ILE A 423 -4.33 -35.63 -11.97
C ILE A 423 -4.19 -34.34 -12.79
N ASN A 424 -4.38 -33.20 -12.13
CA ASN A 424 -4.20 -31.87 -12.73
C ASN A 424 -2.86 -31.26 -12.34
N ALA A 425 -2.48 -31.32 -11.06
CA ALA A 425 -1.25 -30.69 -10.57
C ALA A 425 -0.47 -31.57 -9.58
N LYS A 426 0.84 -31.31 -9.49
CA LYS A 426 1.72 -31.84 -8.44
C LYS A 426 2.58 -30.69 -7.93
N ILE A 427 2.53 -30.44 -6.63
CA ILE A 427 3.25 -29.33 -5.98
C ILE A 427 4.25 -29.93 -4.99
N HIS A 428 5.50 -29.51 -5.09
CA HIS A 428 6.57 -29.91 -4.17
C HIS A 428 6.49 -29.10 -2.87
N THR A 429 6.10 -29.75 -1.78
CA THR A 429 5.94 -29.09 -0.47
C THR A 429 7.17 -29.23 0.43
N SER A 430 8.30 -29.68 -0.13
CA SER A 430 9.54 -29.94 0.62
C SER A 430 10.40 -28.71 0.89
N CYS A 431 10.03 -27.54 0.37
CA CYS A 431 10.89 -26.36 0.32
C CYS A 431 12.22 -26.58 -0.42
N SER A 432 12.23 -27.53 -1.35
CA SER A 432 13.34 -27.75 -2.29
C SER A 432 13.11 -27.07 -3.63
N ASP A 433 11.92 -26.51 -3.78
CA ASP A 433 11.44 -25.74 -4.91
C ASP A 433 11.26 -24.33 -4.34
N PRO A 434 12.15 -23.37 -4.66
CA PRO A 434 12.18 -22.05 -4.01
C PRO A 434 10.93 -21.22 -4.33
N ASP A 435 10.23 -21.56 -5.42
CA ASP A 435 9.20 -20.71 -6.01
C ASP A 435 7.79 -20.98 -5.44
N VAL A 436 7.64 -21.92 -4.50
CA VAL A 436 6.31 -22.23 -3.94
C VAL A 436 5.94 -21.21 -2.87
N GLY A 437 5.12 -20.24 -3.26
CA GLY A 437 4.49 -19.23 -2.40
C GLY A 437 3.40 -18.45 -3.16
N PRO A 438 2.82 -17.38 -2.60
CA PRO A 438 1.77 -16.58 -3.26
C PRO A 438 2.10 -16.27 -4.73
N GLY A 439 1.12 -16.44 -5.64
CA GLY A 439 1.33 -16.30 -7.09
C GLY A 439 1.80 -17.56 -7.82
N TYR A 440 2.40 -18.53 -7.09
CA TYR A 440 2.81 -19.81 -7.70
C TYR A 440 1.61 -20.55 -8.30
N THR A 441 1.66 -20.80 -9.60
CA THR A 441 0.57 -21.46 -10.33
C THR A 441 1.01 -22.82 -10.85
N LYS A 442 0.18 -23.84 -10.65
CA LYS A 442 0.41 -25.20 -11.18
C LYS A 442 -0.91 -25.86 -11.58
N GLY A 443 -1.05 -26.15 -12.88
CA GLY A 443 -2.32 -26.61 -13.44
C GLY A 443 -3.39 -25.54 -13.24
N TYR A 444 -4.58 -25.91 -12.78
CA TYR A 444 -5.68 -24.98 -12.50
C TYR A 444 -5.64 -24.36 -11.10
N PHE A 445 -4.47 -24.26 -10.47
CA PHE A 445 -4.38 -23.80 -9.09
C PHE A 445 -3.31 -22.74 -8.91
N THR A 446 -3.68 -21.64 -8.28
CA THR A 446 -2.76 -20.58 -7.85
C THR A 446 -2.68 -20.58 -6.34
N VAL A 447 -1.46 -20.56 -5.80
CA VAL A 447 -1.23 -20.38 -4.37
C VAL A 447 -1.54 -18.93 -4.03
N ILE A 448 -2.49 -18.71 -3.13
CA ILE A 448 -2.85 -17.37 -2.66
C ILE A 448 -2.08 -17.03 -1.38
N ARG A 449 -1.85 -18.04 -0.52
CA ARG A 449 -0.98 -17.95 0.66
C ARG A 449 -0.42 -19.31 1.03
N GLY A 450 0.60 -19.32 1.87
CA GLY A 450 1.09 -20.54 2.50
C GLY A 450 2.11 -20.26 3.58
N ALA A 451 2.41 -21.29 4.37
CA ALA A 451 3.45 -21.20 5.39
C ALA A 451 4.30 -22.47 5.46
N SER A 452 5.55 -22.33 5.89
CA SER A 452 6.51 -23.39 6.13
C SER A 452 6.83 -23.55 7.61
N ARG A 453 7.24 -24.76 8.00
CA ARG A 453 7.42 -25.13 9.42
C ARG A 453 8.45 -24.27 10.14
N GLU A 454 9.51 -23.89 9.45
CA GLU A 454 10.66 -23.18 10.01
C GLU A 454 10.87 -21.79 9.39
N GLY A 455 10.26 -21.51 8.24
CA GLY A 455 10.35 -20.20 7.57
C GLY A 455 9.18 -19.26 7.88
N GLY A 456 8.04 -19.76 8.36
CA GLY A 456 6.85 -18.90 8.48
C GLY A 456 6.16 -18.75 7.13
N GLU A 457 5.53 -17.61 6.85
CA GLU A 457 4.81 -17.39 5.59
C GLU A 457 5.74 -17.48 4.37
N LEU A 458 5.22 -18.02 3.28
CA LEU A 458 5.96 -18.18 2.03
C LEU A 458 5.99 -16.85 1.29
N CYS A 459 7.14 -16.51 0.72
CA CYS A 459 7.26 -15.33 -0.12
C CYS A 459 6.47 -15.45 -1.41
N PRO A 460 5.94 -14.33 -1.94
CA PRO A 460 5.47 -14.31 -3.31
C PRO A 460 6.48 -14.99 -4.22
N SER A 461 5.98 -15.86 -5.07
CA SER A 461 6.79 -16.52 -6.08
C SER A 461 7.34 -15.45 -7.01
N ASP A 462 8.65 -15.36 -7.17
CA ASP A 462 9.31 -14.53 -8.20
C ASP A 462 9.00 -15.02 -9.64
N ALA A 463 8.15 -16.05 -9.78
CA ALA A 463 7.63 -16.45 -11.06
C ALA A 463 6.75 -15.32 -11.62
N PRO A 464 7.07 -14.77 -12.81
CA PRO A 464 6.21 -13.78 -13.45
C PRO A 464 4.78 -14.33 -13.54
N PRO A 465 3.75 -13.47 -13.42
CA PRO A 465 2.37 -13.89 -13.60
C PRO A 465 2.27 -14.67 -14.90
N ALA A 466 1.59 -15.82 -14.85
CA ALA A 466 1.50 -16.76 -15.95
C ALA A 466 1.08 -16.07 -17.26
N GLY A 467 2.05 -15.63 -18.04
CA GLY A 467 1.88 -15.30 -19.44
C GLY A 467 1.46 -16.58 -20.14
N ASN A 468 0.33 -16.50 -20.85
CA ASN A 468 -0.34 -17.55 -21.61
C ASN A 468 0.43 -18.88 -21.70
N GLU A 469 -0.02 -19.87 -20.94
CA GLU A 469 0.51 -21.24 -20.92
C GLU A 469 0.71 -21.75 -22.35
N CYS A 470 1.98 -21.83 -22.78
CA CYS A 470 2.28 -22.42 -24.07
C CYS A 470 2.12 -23.95 -24.00
N ASP A 471 1.25 -24.50 -24.85
CA ASP A 471 1.00 -25.95 -24.95
C ASP A 471 2.13 -26.70 -25.68
N CYS A 472 3.40 -26.49 -25.29
CA CYS A 472 4.52 -27.25 -25.83
C CYS A 472 4.44 -28.70 -25.35
N LYS A 473 4.42 -29.65 -26.29
CA LYS A 473 4.41 -31.09 -26.05
C LYS A 473 5.49 -31.77 -26.88
N GLY A 474 6.39 -32.50 -26.23
CA GLY A 474 7.41 -33.30 -26.90
C GLY A 474 8.73 -32.57 -27.11
N LYS A 475 9.26 -32.59 -28.34
CA LYS A 475 10.55 -31.97 -28.71
C LYS A 475 10.39 -30.72 -29.55
N ILE A 476 11.22 -29.73 -29.27
CA ILE A 476 11.36 -28.52 -30.07
C ILE A 476 12.05 -28.88 -31.40
N VAL A 477 11.41 -28.48 -32.49
CA VAL A 477 11.86 -28.75 -33.87
C VAL A 477 12.28 -27.48 -34.61
N LYS A 478 11.82 -26.32 -34.12
CA LYS A 478 12.10 -24.99 -34.66
C LYS A 478 12.30 -24.00 -33.53
N MET A 479 13.23 -23.07 -33.67
CA MET A 479 13.53 -22.04 -32.68
C MET A 479 13.91 -20.72 -33.33
N THR A 480 13.40 -19.61 -32.82
CA THR A 480 13.82 -18.26 -33.19
C THR A 480 14.59 -17.64 -32.03
N VAL A 481 15.79 -17.13 -32.33
CA VAL A 481 16.64 -16.44 -31.37
C VAL A 481 17.00 -15.04 -31.87
N VAL A 482 17.09 -14.06 -30.98
CA VAL A 482 17.72 -12.77 -31.27
C VAL A 482 19.22 -12.92 -31.02
N TYR A 483 20.03 -12.59 -32.01
CA TYR A 483 21.49 -12.65 -31.92
C TYR A 483 22.07 -11.34 -31.39
N ASP A 484 23.01 -11.40 -30.45
CA ASP A 484 23.71 -10.21 -29.92
C ASP A 484 25.25 -10.34 -29.96
N GLY A 485 25.76 -11.18 -30.87
CA GLY A 485 27.20 -11.38 -31.05
C GLY A 485 27.86 -10.42 -32.05
N PRO A 486 29.13 -10.67 -32.44
CA PRO A 486 29.86 -9.86 -33.42
C PRO A 486 29.12 -9.70 -34.76
N ALA A 487 29.23 -8.51 -35.37
CA ALA A 487 28.64 -8.21 -36.67
C ALA A 487 29.33 -8.96 -37.83
N GLY A 488 28.55 -9.31 -38.86
CA GLY A 488 28.99 -10.07 -40.02
C GLY A 488 29.40 -11.53 -39.72
N ALA A 489 28.95 -12.11 -38.61
CA ALA A 489 29.37 -13.43 -38.17
C ALA A 489 28.75 -14.57 -38.99
N GLU A 490 29.41 -15.72 -38.93
CA GLU A 490 28.84 -17.01 -39.32
C GLU A 490 28.32 -17.73 -38.07
N VAL A 491 27.01 -17.96 -38.03
CA VAL A 491 26.33 -18.73 -36.99
C VAL A 491 26.03 -20.13 -37.53
N ILE A 492 26.49 -21.16 -36.81
CA ILE A 492 26.22 -22.56 -37.12
C ILE A 492 25.44 -23.18 -35.97
N VAL A 493 24.25 -23.71 -36.26
CA VAL A 493 23.41 -24.42 -35.29
C VAL A 493 23.42 -25.90 -35.60
N THR A 494 23.76 -26.73 -34.62
CA THR A 494 23.86 -28.19 -34.78
C THR A 494 23.02 -28.93 -33.75
N GLY A 495 22.37 -30.01 -34.18
CA GLY A 495 21.63 -30.91 -33.30
C GLY A 495 22.51 -32.02 -32.73
N GLN A 496 22.21 -32.47 -31.51
CA GLN A 496 22.94 -33.55 -30.83
C GLN A 496 23.01 -34.87 -31.62
N LYS A 497 21.94 -35.20 -32.37
CA LYS A 497 21.82 -36.45 -33.15
C LYS A 497 21.92 -36.23 -34.67
N GLY A 498 22.44 -35.08 -35.11
CA GLY A 498 22.54 -34.69 -36.52
C GLY A 498 21.75 -33.44 -36.83
N GLY A 499 21.74 -33.01 -38.10
CA GLY A 499 21.17 -31.73 -38.50
C GLY A 499 22.13 -30.57 -38.22
N SER A 500 22.25 -29.68 -39.21
CA SER A 500 23.05 -28.47 -39.11
C SER A 500 22.46 -27.41 -40.03
N GLU A 501 22.45 -26.17 -39.57
CA GLU A 501 22.10 -25.00 -40.36
C GLU A 501 23.19 -23.94 -40.18
N THR A 502 23.57 -23.28 -41.28
CA THR A 502 24.61 -22.24 -41.29
C THR A 502 24.02 -20.96 -41.83
N ILE A 503 24.17 -19.88 -41.06
CA ILE A 503 23.68 -18.55 -41.38
C ILE A 503 24.90 -17.62 -41.41
N SER A 504 25.19 -17.02 -42.56
CA SER A 504 26.35 -16.15 -42.74
C SER A 504 25.93 -14.68 -42.79
N GLY A 505 26.81 -13.79 -42.31
CA GLY A 505 26.59 -12.34 -42.37
C GLY A 505 25.64 -11.81 -41.30
N VAL A 506 25.51 -12.52 -40.17
CA VAL A 506 24.62 -12.19 -39.06
C VAL A 506 25.14 -10.99 -38.27
N ASN A 507 24.25 -10.07 -37.91
CA ASN A 507 24.55 -8.85 -37.15
C ASN A 507 23.77 -8.83 -35.83
N PRO A 508 24.29 -8.16 -34.78
CA PRO A 508 23.55 -7.99 -33.53
C PRO A 508 22.17 -7.36 -33.79
N GLY A 509 21.16 -7.91 -33.12
CA GLY A 509 19.72 -7.64 -33.32
C GLY A 509 19.02 -8.55 -34.33
N ASP A 510 19.75 -9.33 -35.14
CA ASP A 510 19.12 -10.21 -36.14
C ASP A 510 18.33 -11.35 -35.48
N GLU A 511 17.10 -11.59 -35.96
CA GLU A 511 16.29 -12.74 -35.57
C GLU A 511 16.63 -13.96 -36.45
N LEU A 512 17.19 -14.98 -35.81
CA LEU A 512 17.61 -16.22 -36.45
C LEU A 512 16.57 -17.31 -36.17
N THR A 513 15.82 -17.69 -37.19
CA THR A 513 14.90 -18.84 -37.11
C THR A 513 15.55 -20.07 -37.72
N VAL A 514 15.67 -21.12 -36.92
CA VAL A 514 16.36 -22.37 -37.27
C VAL A 514 15.41 -23.55 -37.11
N GLU A 515 15.36 -24.44 -38.10
CA GLU A 515 14.49 -25.62 -38.11
C GLU A 515 15.29 -26.89 -38.39
N LEU A 516 15.69 -27.59 -37.34
CA LEU A 516 16.47 -28.84 -37.47
C LEU A 516 15.62 -30.11 -37.38
N GLY A 517 14.37 -30.02 -36.94
CA GLY A 517 13.55 -31.20 -36.63
C GLY A 517 13.92 -31.84 -35.28
N ASN A 518 13.46 -33.07 -35.03
CA ASN A 518 13.77 -33.81 -33.81
C ASN A 518 15.19 -34.40 -33.88
N VAL A 519 16.18 -33.59 -33.49
CA VAL A 519 17.61 -33.90 -33.58
C VAL A 519 18.28 -34.16 -32.23
N GLY A 520 17.52 -34.71 -31.27
CA GLY A 520 18.01 -35.01 -29.92
C GLY A 520 17.61 -33.96 -28.89
N VAL A 521 18.26 -33.98 -27.73
CA VAL A 521 17.88 -33.15 -26.57
C VAL A 521 18.61 -31.82 -26.47
N TRP A 522 19.60 -31.57 -27.33
CA TRP A 522 20.40 -30.35 -27.32
C TRP A 522 20.60 -29.79 -28.71
N TRP A 523 20.47 -28.48 -28.83
CA TRP A 523 20.97 -27.69 -29.96
C TRP A 523 22.20 -26.90 -29.51
N TYR A 524 23.17 -26.76 -30.40
CA TYR A 524 24.44 -26.08 -30.12
C TYR A 524 24.66 -24.97 -31.14
N TYR A 525 24.88 -23.76 -30.64
CA TYR A 525 25.12 -22.57 -31.44
C TYR A 525 26.61 -22.24 -31.40
N SER A 526 27.21 -22.13 -32.57
CA SER A 526 28.59 -21.70 -32.75
C SER A 526 28.66 -20.43 -33.56
N VAL A 527 29.50 -19.47 -33.14
CA VAL A 527 29.76 -18.22 -33.82
C VAL A 527 31.21 -18.21 -34.29
N ASN A 528 31.44 -18.04 -35.60
CA ASN A 528 32.77 -18.03 -36.22
C ASN A 528 33.65 -19.24 -35.81
N GLY A 529 33.03 -20.42 -35.63
CA GLY A 529 33.69 -21.67 -35.26
C GLY A 529 33.83 -21.94 -33.76
N THR A 530 33.46 -21.00 -32.88
CA THR A 530 33.45 -21.19 -31.42
C THR A 530 32.05 -21.48 -30.92
N ARG A 531 31.86 -22.48 -30.05
CA ARG A 531 30.55 -22.77 -29.45
C ARG A 531 30.24 -21.73 -28.36
N GLU A 532 29.16 -20.98 -28.53
CA GLU A 532 28.74 -19.91 -27.62
C GLU A 532 27.52 -20.30 -26.76
N ALA A 533 26.65 -21.20 -27.26
CA ALA A 533 25.48 -21.63 -26.51
C ALA A 533 25.10 -23.10 -26.74
N SER A 534 24.44 -23.68 -25.75
CA SER A 534 23.76 -24.98 -25.84
C SER A 534 22.38 -24.90 -25.21
N ILE A 535 21.33 -25.24 -25.97
CA ILE A 535 19.93 -25.07 -25.55
C ILE A 535 19.25 -26.45 -25.52
N HIS A 536 18.57 -26.76 -24.40
CA HIS A 536 17.84 -28.02 -24.25
C HIS A 536 16.48 -27.95 -24.97
N THR A 537 16.11 -28.98 -25.72
CA THR A 537 14.95 -28.95 -26.65
C THR A 537 13.71 -29.67 -26.13
N SER A 538 13.54 -29.78 -24.81
CA SER A 538 12.40 -30.47 -24.19
C SER A 538 11.33 -29.48 -23.78
N CYS A 539 10.08 -29.71 -24.21
CA CYS A 539 8.90 -28.93 -23.83
C CYS A 539 8.50 -29.03 -22.34
N SER A 540 9.25 -29.78 -21.53
CA SER A 540 9.03 -29.90 -20.09
C SER A 540 9.57 -28.71 -19.28
N ASP A 541 10.25 -27.79 -19.96
CA ASP A 541 11.03 -26.70 -19.37
C ASP A 541 10.75 -25.43 -20.20
N ASP A 542 10.55 -24.28 -19.55
CA ASP A 542 10.42 -22.99 -20.25
C ASP A 542 11.81 -22.50 -20.69
N ILE A 543 11.95 -22.21 -21.98
CA ILE A 543 13.21 -21.75 -22.59
C ILE A 543 13.09 -20.34 -23.18
N LEU A 544 11.92 -19.69 -23.09
CA LEU A 544 11.71 -18.32 -23.55
C LEU A 544 12.37 -17.32 -22.58
N GLY A 545 12.92 -16.22 -23.10
CA GLY A 545 13.46 -15.09 -22.30
C GLY A 545 14.79 -15.33 -21.58
N ASN A 546 15.09 -16.60 -21.31
CA ASN A 546 16.33 -17.22 -20.85
C ASN A 546 17.09 -16.56 -19.67
N VAL A 547 16.77 -17.02 -18.45
CA VAL A 547 17.79 -17.54 -17.51
C VAL A 547 17.24 -18.72 -16.68
N ASN A 548 17.72 -19.93 -16.96
CA ASN A 548 17.82 -20.97 -15.93
C ASN A 548 19.21 -21.62 -16.02
N ALA A 549 20.13 -21.15 -15.17
CA ALA A 549 21.56 -21.46 -15.21
C ALA A 549 21.89 -22.97 -15.01
N HIS A 550 20.94 -23.77 -14.52
CA HIS A 550 21.19 -25.21 -14.33
C HIS A 550 21.19 -26.05 -15.61
N LYS A 551 20.72 -25.52 -16.75
CA LYS A 551 20.56 -26.30 -17.99
C LYS A 551 20.92 -25.55 -19.28
N SER A 552 21.58 -24.40 -19.19
CA SER A 552 22.20 -23.72 -20.32
C SER A 552 23.64 -23.42 -19.94
N THR A 553 24.63 -24.00 -20.63
CA THR A 553 26.01 -23.52 -20.52
C THR A 553 26.18 -22.40 -21.54
N PHE A 554 26.05 -21.15 -21.05
CA PHE A 554 26.62 -19.99 -21.72
C PHE A 554 28.09 -19.88 -21.35
N GLY A 555 28.91 -19.32 -22.25
CA GLY A 555 30.37 -19.20 -22.09
C GLY A 555 30.78 -18.71 -20.69
N ASP A 556 31.78 -19.38 -20.15
CA ASP A 556 32.31 -19.30 -18.79
C ASP A 556 32.95 -17.92 -18.49
N LEU A 557 32.22 -17.01 -17.80
CA LEU A 557 32.79 -16.05 -16.84
C LEU A 557 31.70 -15.57 -15.85
N GLY A 558 31.75 -16.08 -14.61
CA GLY A 558 31.25 -15.36 -13.43
C GLY A 558 30.06 -15.99 -12.71
N SER A 559 30.27 -16.23 -11.42
CA SER A 559 29.27 -16.58 -10.41
C SER A 559 28.11 -15.58 -10.31
N TYR A 560 26.93 -16.10 -9.92
CA TYR A 560 25.85 -15.40 -9.19
C TYR A 560 26.37 -14.21 -8.35
N PRO A 561 25.71 -13.04 -8.30
CA PRO A 561 24.25 -12.84 -8.42
C PRO A 561 23.80 -11.86 -9.53
N ASP A 562 22.51 -12.01 -9.90
CA ASP A 562 21.59 -10.94 -10.30
C ASP A 562 21.90 -10.15 -11.59
N PRO A 563 21.26 -10.46 -12.73
CA PRO A 563 21.15 -9.49 -13.82
C PRO A 563 20.09 -8.47 -13.42
N VAL A 564 20.56 -7.29 -13.02
CA VAL A 564 19.82 -6.03 -13.09
C VAL A 564 19.06 -5.99 -14.41
N GLU A 565 17.79 -5.58 -14.41
CA GLU A 565 17.00 -5.32 -15.62
C GLU A 565 17.89 -4.60 -16.65
N ASN A 566 18.08 -5.26 -17.80
CA ASN A 566 18.89 -4.85 -18.97
C ASN A 566 20.32 -5.41 -19.15
N ASP A 567 20.79 -6.44 -18.42
CA ASP A 567 22.07 -7.11 -18.73
C ASP A 567 21.89 -8.48 -19.43
N ASN A 568 21.46 -8.47 -20.68
CA ASN A 568 21.43 -9.65 -21.56
C ASN A 568 22.84 -9.99 -22.06
N ASN A 569 23.73 -10.47 -21.19
CA ASN A 569 25.13 -10.75 -21.56
C ASN A 569 25.30 -12.11 -22.31
N GLY A 570 24.26 -12.59 -22.99
CA GLY A 570 24.25 -13.84 -23.75
C GLY A 570 24.14 -13.59 -25.25
N THR A 571 24.94 -14.29 -26.06
CA THR A 571 24.98 -14.13 -27.53
C THR A 571 23.66 -14.45 -28.24
N PHE A 572 22.73 -15.16 -27.58
CA PHE A 572 21.45 -15.58 -28.14
C PHE A 572 20.33 -15.49 -27.10
N LEU A 573 19.24 -14.81 -27.43
CA LEU A 573 18.00 -14.75 -26.66
C LEU A 573 16.90 -15.55 -27.37
N VAL A 574 16.27 -16.53 -26.72
CA VAL A 574 15.19 -17.31 -27.36
C VAL A 574 13.89 -16.52 -27.34
N LYS A 575 13.42 -16.11 -28.52
CA LYS A 575 12.19 -15.34 -28.70
C LYS A 575 10.97 -16.23 -28.95
N SER A 576 11.15 -17.34 -29.68
CA SER A 576 10.08 -18.31 -29.91
C SER A 576 10.60 -19.72 -30.19
N HIS A 577 9.73 -20.73 -30.04
CA HIS A 577 10.00 -22.09 -30.47
C HIS A 577 8.74 -22.83 -30.89
N THR A 578 8.88 -23.82 -31.77
CA THR A 578 7.79 -24.72 -32.21
C THR A 578 8.14 -26.17 -31.88
N ASP A 579 7.18 -26.91 -31.34
CA ASP A 579 7.32 -28.34 -31.06
C ASP A 579 7.00 -29.24 -32.26
N GLU A 580 7.27 -30.54 -32.12
CA GLU A 580 7.02 -31.55 -33.16
C GLU A 580 5.53 -31.77 -33.48
N ASN A 581 4.62 -31.20 -32.68
CA ASN A 581 3.17 -31.20 -32.92
C ASN A 581 2.69 -29.90 -33.59
N GLY A 582 3.58 -28.94 -33.81
CA GLY A 582 3.27 -27.65 -34.45
C GLY A 582 2.84 -26.55 -33.47
N ASN A 583 2.91 -26.78 -32.15
CA ASN A 583 2.58 -25.76 -31.16
C ASN A 583 3.74 -24.76 -31.08
N THR A 584 3.45 -23.47 -31.23
CA THR A 584 4.46 -22.40 -31.20
C THR A 584 4.29 -21.55 -29.96
N CYS A 585 5.38 -21.34 -29.24
CA CYS A 585 5.50 -20.47 -28.07
C CYS A 585 6.34 -19.26 -28.44
N SER A 586 5.94 -18.06 -28.03
CA SER A 586 6.70 -16.83 -28.25
C SER A 586 6.57 -15.88 -27.07
N ILE A 587 7.60 -15.10 -26.80
CA ILE A 587 7.49 -13.88 -26.00
C ILE A 587 6.66 -12.90 -26.84
N GLU A 588 5.47 -12.51 -26.38
CA GLU A 588 4.74 -11.41 -27.00
C GLU A 588 5.53 -10.11 -26.74
N ASP A 589 5.85 -9.35 -27.78
CA ASP A 589 6.44 -8.02 -27.63
C ASP A 589 5.44 -7.17 -26.83
N GLU A 590 5.83 -6.71 -25.63
CA GLU A 590 5.04 -5.76 -24.86
C GLU A 590 4.66 -4.57 -25.74
N ASP A 591 3.39 -4.18 -25.61
CA ASP A 591 2.73 -3.11 -26.34
C ASP A 591 3.50 -1.79 -26.20
N THR A 592 4.39 -1.51 -27.17
CA THR A 592 4.87 -0.15 -27.44
C THR A 592 3.75 0.63 -28.11
N GLY A 593 2.72 0.94 -27.33
CA GLY A 593 1.62 1.83 -27.69
C GLY A 593 2.09 3.27 -27.85
N GLY A 594 2.82 3.55 -28.93
CA GLY A 594 3.03 4.90 -29.44
C GLY A 594 1.80 5.38 -30.22
N GLY A 595 0.94 6.17 -29.58
CA GLY A 595 -0.21 6.82 -30.19
C GLY A 595 -0.24 8.33 -29.93
N VAL A 596 0.10 9.09 -30.96
CA VAL A 596 0.01 10.56 -31.08
C VAL A 596 -1.30 11.15 -30.50
N ARG A 597 -1.19 11.97 -29.45
CA ARG A 597 -1.76 13.34 -29.33
C ARG A 597 -1.24 14.06 -28.10
#